data_AF-A0A526PJA3-F1
#
_entry.id   AF-A0A526PJA3-F1
#
_cell.length_a   1.000
_cell.length_b   1.000
_cell.length_c   1.000
_cell.angle_alpha   90.00
_cell.angle_beta   90.00
_cell.angle_gamma   90.00
#
_symmetry.space_group_name_H-M   'P 1'
#
loop_
_entity.id
_entity.type
_entity.pdbx_description
1 polymer ?
#
loop_
_entity_poly.entity_id
_entity_poly.type
_entity_poly.pdbx_seq_one_letter_code
_entity_poly.pdbx_strand_id
1 'polypeptide(L)'
;MFAETVEFLRRSEGGLDDFRRLGGRLLIALDGTEYHCSKSIHCRHCSRRLRGAGKGKRGETEYFHAMLAASLVAPGHDKVIPLEPEFIVPQDGADKQDCENAAAKRWLAAHGRRYAELGAVFRCRRSPSTSRPARWHSSWR
;
A
#
# COMPACT_ATOMS: atom_id res chain seq x y z
N MET A 1 -10.56 14.66 3.15
CA MET A 1 -10.00 14.14 4.42
C MET A 1 -8.49 13.88 4.37
N PHE A 2 -7.98 12.79 3.76
CA PHE A 2 -6.53 12.47 3.81
C PHE A 2 -5.63 13.55 3.18
N ALA A 3 -5.95 13.98 1.96
CA ALA A 3 -5.24 15.06 1.27
C ALA A 3 -5.22 16.38 2.06
N GLU A 4 -6.32 16.70 2.76
CA GLU A 4 -6.45 17.93 3.54
C GLU A 4 -5.48 17.96 4.72
N THR A 5 -5.23 16.82 5.37
CA THR A 5 -4.23 16.72 6.45
C THR A 5 -2.83 17.07 5.94
N VAL A 6 -2.46 16.58 4.75
CA VAL A 6 -1.16 16.88 4.16
C VAL A 6 -1.06 18.34 3.75
N GLU A 7 -2.11 18.90 3.14
CA GLU A 7 -2.14 20.32 2.75
C GLU A 7 -2.14 21.25 3.97
N PHE A 8 -2.78 20.86 5.06
CA PHE A 8 -2.68 21.59 6.32
C PHE A 8 -1.22 21.64 6.81
N LEU A 9 -0.56 20.49 6.91
CA LEU A 9 0.84 20.41 7.35
C LEU A 9 1.80 21.14 6.41
N ARG A 10 1.50 21.18 5.11
CA ARG A 10 2.27 21.94 4.12
C ARG A 10 2.23 23.44 4.39
N ARG A 11 1.09 23.94 4.88
CA ARG A 11 0.86 25.37 5.15
C ARG A 11 1.27 25.78 6.56
N SER A 12 1.35 24.83 7.49
CA SER A 12 1.85 25.05 8.84
C SER A 12 3.38 25.24 8.83
N GLU A 13 3.87 26.16 9.65
CA GLU A 13 5.31 26.37 9.84
C GLU A 13 5.96 25.09 10.39
N GLY A 14 6.98 24.58 9.69
CA GLY A 14 7.70 23.34 10.05
C GLY A 14 6.94 22.03 9.86
N GLY A 15 5.65 22.07 9.50
CA GLY A 15 4.76 20.90 9.59
C GLY A 15 5.18 19.69 8.74
N LEU A 16 5.43 19.88 7.44
CA LEU A 16 5.99 18.82 6.58
C LEU A 16 7.50 18.65 6.71
N ASP A 17 8.21 19.67 7.20
CA ASP A 17 9.66 19.64 7.27
C ASP A 17 10.17 18.65 8.31
N ASP A 18 9.43 18.46 9.41
CA ASP A 18 9.69 17.42 10.41
C ASP A 18 9.69 15.99 9.82
N PHE A 19 8.97 15.79 8.71
CA PHE A 19 8.88 14.52 7.99
C PHE A 19 9.91 14.36 6.88
N ARG A 20 10.66 15.42 6.52
CA ARG A 20 11.66 15.34 5.46
C ARG A 20 12.88 14.55 5.92
N ARG A 21 13.30 13.59 5.10
CA ARG A 21 14.51 12.77 5.27
C ARG A 21 15.23 12.69 3.93
N LEU A 22 16.33 11.95 3.83
CA LEU A 22 16.98 11.70 2.52
C LEU A 22 17.31 12.96 1.70
N GLY A 23 17.82 14.01 2.34
CA GLY A 23 18.11 15.28 1.66
C GLY A 23 16.84 16.05 1.26
N GLY A 24 15.90 16.20 2.19
CA GLY A 24 14.71 17.03 1.98
C GLY A 24 13.51 16.33 1.34
N ARG A 25 13.55 15.00 1.16
CA ARG A 25 12.48 14.21 0.55
C ARG A 25 11.48 13.70 1.59
N LEU A 26 10.23 13.56 1.17
CA LEU A 26 9.21 12.87 1.95
C LEU A 26 9.28 11.37 1.67
N LEU A 27 9.08 10.52 2.67
CA LEU A 27 9.06 9.06 2.48
C LEU A 27 7.64 8.51 2.65
N ILE A 28 7.12 7.90 1.60
CA ILE A 28 5.81 7.24 1.62
C ILE A 28 6.01 5.73 1.62
N ALA A 29 5.53 5.08 2.67
CA ALA A 29 5.48 3.63 2.75
C ALA A 29 4.15 3.13 2.18
N LEU A 30 4.23 2.13 1.29
CA LEU A 30 3.09 1.38 0.75
C LEU A 30 3.25 -0.06 1.23
N ASP A 31 2.27 -0.58 1.96
CA ASP A 31 2.29 -1.95 2.50
C ASP A 31 0.88 -2.56 2.42
N GLY A 32 0.78 -3.80 1.96
CA GLY A 32 -0.47 -4.55 1.95
C GLY A 32 -0.86 -5.04 3.34
N THR A 33 -2.07 -4.73 3.79
CA THR A 33 -2.62 -5.17 5.08
C THR A 33 -3.96 -5.89 4.91
N GLU A 34 -4.12 -7.03 5.59
CA GLU A 34 -5.40 -7.76 5.70
C GLU A 34 -6.17 -7.21 6.90
N TYR A 35 -7.39 -6.71 6.69
CA TYR A 35 -8.21 -6.12 7.76
C TYR A 35 -9.48 -6.92 8.08
N HIS A 36 -9.84 -7.88 7.23
CA HIS A 36 -10.95 -8.81 7.48
C HIS A 36 -10.60 -10.19 6.92
N CYS A 37 -10.91 -11.24 7.69
CA CYS A 37 -10.82 -12.63 7.25
C CYS A 37 -11.94 -13.44 7.91
N SER A 38 -12.66 -14.23 7.12
CA SER A 38 -13.73 -15.11 7.59
C SER A 38 -13.85 -16.36 6.72
N LYS A 39 -14.40 -17.42 7.32
CA LYS A 39 -14.71 -18.68 6.63
C LYS A 39 -16.16 -18.75 6.15
N SER A 40 -17.04 -17.93 6.73
CA SER A 40 -18.48 -17.96 6.50
C SER A 40 -19.06 -16.62 6.02
N ILE A 41 -18.44 -15.50 6.36
CA ILE A 41 -18.88 -14.16 5.95
C ILE A 41 -18.10 -13.75 4.71
N HIS A 42 -18.81 -13.38 3.65
CA HIS A 42 -18.22 -12.97 2.39
C HIS A 42 -19.09 -11.94 1.65
N CYS A 43 -18.47 -11.17 0.77
CA CYS A 43 -19.14 -10.31 -0.20
C CYS A 43 -18.45 -10.42 -1.57
N ARG A 44 -19.03 -9.80 -2.61
CA ARG A 44 -18.49 -9.82 -3.98
C ARG A 44 -17.08 -9.22 -4.11
N HIS A 45 -16.64 -8.41 -3.14
CA HIS A 45 -15.33 -7.77 -3.12
C HIS A 45 -14.29 -8.53 -2.30
N CYS A 46 -14.66 -9.66 -1.68
CA CYS A 46 -13.70 -10.50 -0.97
C CYS A 46 -12.73 -11.18 -1.94
N SER A 47 -11.45 -11.16 -1.59
CA SER A 47 -10.47 -12.10 -2.13
C SER A 47 -10.64 -13.46 -1.45
N ARG A 48 -10.14 -14.54 -2.08
CA ARG A 48 -10.33 -15.93 -1.64
C ARG A 48 -9.02 -16.68 -1.62
N ARG A 49 -8.77 -17.45 -0.57
CA ARG A 49 -7.61 -18.38 -0.49
C ARG A 49 -8.01 -19.72 0.10
N LEU A 50 -7.32 -20.78 -0.31
CA LEU A 50 -7.45 -22.09 0.30
C LEU A 50 -6.36 -22.27 1.37
N ARG A 51 -6.76 -22.58 2.60
CA ARG A 51 -5.86 -22.88 3.72
C ARG A 51 -5.81 -24.37 4.01
N GLY A 52 -4.64 -24.87 4.39
CA GLY A 52 -4.46 -26.25 4.84
C GLY A 52 -4.69 -27.33 3.78
N ALA A 53 -4.71 -26.96 2.49
CA ALA A 53 -4.72 -27.91 1.39
C ALA A 53 -3.34 -28.59 1.26
N GLY A 54 -3.32 -29.91 1.09
CA GLY A 54 -2.10 -30.71 0.97
C GLY A 54 -2.40 -32.09 0.39
N LYS A 55 -1.38 -32.97 0.28
CA LYS A 55 -1.57 -34.34 -0.22
C LYS A 55 -2.61 -35.07 0.65
N GLY A 56 -3.77 -35.37 0.07
CA GLY A 56 -4.86 -36.08 0.71
C GLY A 56 -5.77 -35.24 1.63
N LYS A 57 -5.54 -33.92 1.77
CA LYS A 57 -6.36 -33.04 2.61
C LYS A 57 -7.03 -31.95 1.79
N ARG A 58 -8.36 -31.91 1.84
CA ARG A 58 -9.15 -30.82 1.25
C ARG A 58 -8.96 -29.56 2.11
N GLY A 59 -8.53 -28.48 1.48
CA GLY A 59 -8.37 -27.19 2.15
C GLY A 59 -9.69 -26.51 2.44
N GLU A 60 -9.66 -25.56 3.37
CA GLU A 60 -10.79 -24.71 3.74
C GLU A 60 -10.68 -23.37 3.00
N THR A 61 -11.81 -22.84 2.52
CA THR A 61 -11.82 -21.53 1.85
C THR A 61 -11.94 -20.43 2.89
N GLU A 62 -11.03 -19.46 2.83
CA GLU A 62 -11.12 -18.19 3.54
C GLU A 62 -11.44 -17.06 2.56
N TYR A 63 -12.34 -16.18 2.99
CA TYR A 63 -12.68 -14.93 2.35
C TYR A 63 -12.04 -13.80 3.13
N PHE A 64 -11.34 -12.91 2.46
CA PHE A 64 -10.62 -11.84 3.13
C PHE A 64 -10.69 -10.54 2.34
N HIS A 65 -10.55 -9.43 3.06
CA HIS A 65 -10.29 -8.12 2.47
C HIS A 65 -8.92 -7.64 2.88
N ALA A 66 -8.21 -7.11 1.90
CA ALA A 66 -6.95 -6.43 2.11
C ALA A 66 -6.99 -5.04 1.46
N MET A 67 -6.10 -4.17 1.91
CA MET A 67 -5.87 -2.88 1.30
C MET A 67 -4.37 -2.59 1.27
N LEU A 68 -3.96 -1.79 0.31
CA LEU A 68 -2.69 -1.09 0.35
C LEU A 68 -2.86 0.12 1.28
N ALA A 69 -2.16 0.09 2.40
CA ALA A 69 -2.05 1.24 3.28
C ALA A 69 -0.88 2.12 2.82
N ALA A 70 -1.17 3.40 2.55
CA ALA A 70 -0.17 4.41 2.26
C ALA A 70 0.01 5.33 3.47
N SER A 71 1.25 5.57 3.88
CA SER A 71 1.56 6.43 5.01
C SER A 71 2.80 7.28 4.75
N LEU A 72 2.74 8.56 5.10
CA LEU A 72 3.92 9.39 5.23
C LEU A 72 4.63 9.02 6.53
N VAL A 73 5.90 8.62 6.40
CA VAL A 73 6.73 8.14 7.50
C VAL A 73 8.05 8.90 7.51
N ALA A 74 8.64 9.04 8.70
CA ALA A 74 9.97 9.60 8.85
C ALA A 74 10.74 8.79 9.90
N PRO A 75 11.77 8.02 9.51
CA PRO A 75 12.63 7.33 10.48
C PRO A 75 13.14 8.30 11.56
N GLY A 76 13.07 7.86 12.82
CA GLY A 76 13.40 8.69 13.99
C GLY A 76 12.29 9.66 14.43
N HIS A 77 11.12 9.63 13.79
CA HIS A 77 9.92 10.36 14.20
C HIS A 77 8.84 9.38 14.68
N ASP A 78 8.14 9.69 15.77
CA ASP A 78 7.18 8.79 16.43
C ASP A 78 5.76 8.87 15.85
N LYS A 79 5.49 9.85 14.99
CA LYS A 79 4.21 10.01 14.29
C LYS A 79 4.30 9.58 12.83
N VAL A 80 3.19 9.07 12.33
CA VAL A 80 2.94 8.77 10.92
C VAL A 80 1.66 9.47 10.49
N ILE A 81 1.57 9.87 9.22
CA ILE A 81 0.36 10.47 8.66
C ILE A 81 -0.24 9.48 7.65
N PRO A 82 -1.45 8.97 7.90
CA PRO A 82 -2.12 8.10 6.94
C PRO A 82 -2.49 8.89 5.70
N LEU A 83 -2.31 8.27 4.53
CA LEU A 83 -2.74 8.79 3.23
C LEU A 83 -3.93 7.97 2.73
N GLU A 84 -4.43 8.29 1.53
CA GLU A 84 -5.51 7.54 0.92
C GLU A 84 -5.16 6.04 0.83
N PRO A 85 -6.02 5.12 1.31
CA PRO A 85 -5.81 3.69 1.09
C PRO A 85 -6.29 3.28 -0.30
N GLU A 86 -5.80 2.15 -0.80
CA GLU A 86 -6.30 1.51 -2.03
C GLU A 86 -6.72 0.07 -1.72
N PHE A 87 -7.99 -0.28 -1.92
CA PHE A 87 -8.45 -1.64 -1.64
C PHE A 87 -7.89 -2.65 -2.64
N ILE A 88 -7.47 -3.82 -2.13
CA ILE A 88 -7.04 -4.96 -2.94
C ILE A 88 -8.26 -5.86 -3.11
N VAL A 89 -8.98 -5.69 -4.22
CA VAL A 89 -10.28 -6.32 -4.48
C VAL A 89 -10.30 -6.89 -5.88
N PRO A 90 -10.98 -8.03 -6.11
CA PRO A 90 -11.16 -8.58 -7.45
C PRO A 90 -11.63 -7.49 -8.42
N GLN A 91 -10.93 -7.38 -9.56
CA GLN A 91 -11.25 -6.40 -10.59
C GLN A 91 -12.13 -7.06 -11.64
N ASP A 92 -13.17 -6.34 -12.09
CA ASP A 92 -14.08 -6.85 -13.11
C ASP A 92 -13.32 -7.12 -14.42
N GLY A 93 -13.53 -8.31 -14.99
CA GLY A 93 -12.87 -8.76 -16.21
C GLY A 93 -11.42 -9.24 -16.02
N ALA A 94 -10.90 -9.34 -14.79
CA ALA A 94 -9.58 -9.89 -14.54
C ALA A 94 -9.61 -11.40 -14.22
N ASP A 95 -8.83 -12.19 -14.96
CA ASP A 95 -8.70 -13.64 -14.74
C ASP A 95 -8.00 -13.98 -13.41
N LYS A 96 -7.21 -13.05 -12.88
CA LYS A 96 -6.42 -13.23 -11.65
C LYS A 96 -6.95 -12.34 -10.54
N GLN A 97 -6.93 -12.88 -9.32
CA GLN A 97 -7.21 -12.08 -8.13
C GLN A 97 -6.23 -10.91 -8.05
N ASP A 98 -6.73 -9.80 -7.51
CA ASP A 98 -5.96 -8.59 -7.32
C ASP A 98 -4.80 -8.79 -6.34
N CYS A 99 -3.82 -7.91 -6.39
CA CYS A 99 -2.63 -8.02 -5.55
C CYS A 99 -2.09 -6.64 -5.14
N GLU A 100 -1.24 -6.63 -4.11
CA GLU A 100 -0.59 -5.43 -3.59
C GLU A 100 0.06 -4.59 -4.69
N ASN A 101 0.74 -5.22 -5.66
CA ASN A 101 1.42 -4.52 -6.74
C ASN A 101 0.44 -3.83 -7.71
N ALA A 102 -0.70 -4.46 -7.99
CA ALA A 102 -1.72 -3.86 -8.84
C ALA A 102 -2.41 -2.69 -8.13
N ALA A 103 -2.74 -2.85 -6.85
CA ALA A 103 -3.21 -1.75 -6.00
C ALA A 103 -2.19 -0.60 -5.93
N ALA A 104 -0.90 -0.89 -5.74
CA ALA A 104 0.15 0.15 -5.71
C ALA A 104 0.24 0.94 -7.03
N LYS A 105 0.06 0.28 -8.17
CA LYS A 105 -0.01 0.98 -9.47
C LYS A 105 -1.22 1.89 -9.57
N ARG A 106 -2.41 1.43 -9.14
CA ARG A 106 -3.63 2.26 -9.12
C ARG A 106 -3.46 3.47 -8.19
N TRP A 107 -2.92 3.24 -7.00
CA TRP A 107 -2.63 4.31 -6.04
C TRP A 107 -1.65 5.35 -6.61
N LEU A 108 -0.56 4.90 -7.25
CA LEU A 108 0.41 5.82 -7.89
C LEU A 108 -0.20 6.58 -9.07
N ALA A 109 -1.08 5.96 -9.85
CA ALA A 109 -1.78 6.65 -10.93
C ALA A 109 -2.74 7.74 -10.39
N ALA A 110 -3.43 7.47 -9.29
CA ALA A 110 -4.37 8.41 -8.69
C ALA A 110 -3.69 9.54 -7.88
N HIS A 111 -2.62 9.23 -7.15
CA HIS A 111 -2.05 10.12 -6.13
C HIS A 111 -0.57 10.43 -6.31
N GLY A 112 0.16 9.63 -7.10
CA GLY A 112 1.61 9.69 -7.20
C GLY A 112 2.12 11.06 -7.63
N ARG A 113 1.44 11.73 -8.58
CA ARG A 113 1.81 13.08 -9.03
C ARG A 113 1.77 14.10 -7.88
N ARG A 114 0.67 14.13 -7.11
CA ARG A 114 0.48 15.06 -5.99
C ARG A 114 1.65 14.98 -5.00
N TYR A 115 2.03 13.76 -4.63
CA TYR A 115 3.10 13.55 -3.66
C TYR A 115 4.50 13.73 -4.27
N ALA A 116 4.67 13.43 -5.56
CA ALA A 116 5.91 13.72 -6.28
C ALA A 116 6.22 15.22 -6.32
N GLU A 117 5.20 16.08 -6.45
CA GLU A 117 5.35 17.55 -6.40
C GLU A 117 5.83 18.05 -5.01
N LEU A 118 5.66 17.26 -3.95
CA LEU A 118 6.20 17.52 -2.61
C LEU A 118 7.61 16.93 -2.38
N GLY A 119 8.18 16.27 -3.41
CA GLY A 119 9.47 15.60 -3.34
C GLY A 119 9.41 14.21 -2.70
N ALA A 120 8.26 13.52 -2.78
CA ALA A 120 8.11 12.20 -2.18
C ALA A 120 8.90 11.10 -2.92
N VAL A 121 9.39 10.13 -2.14
CA VAL A 121 9.91 8.83 -2.60
C VAL A 121 9.06 7.72 -2.01
N PHE A 122 8.80 6.70 -2.82
CA PHE A 122 7.88 5.62 -2.47
C PHE A 122 8.65 4.34 -2.15
N ARG A 123 8.25 3.66 -1.08
CA ARG A 123 8.71 2.32 -0.74
C ARG A 123 7.51 1.37 -0.72
N CYS A 124 7.40 0.53 -1.74
CA CYS A 124 6.48 -0.61 -1.74
C CYS A 124 7.25 -1.87 -1.35
N ARG A 125 6.71 -2.70 -0.45
CA ARG A 125 7.28 -4.03 -0.19
C ARG A 125 7.18 -4.83 -1.49
N ARG A 126 8.31 -5.32 -2.00
CA ARG A 126 8.28 -6.22 -3.17
C ARG A 126 7.73 -7.56 -2.72
N SER A 127 6.57 -7.95 -3.26
CA SER A 127 6.20 -9.37 -3.36
C SER A 127 7.29 -10.09 -4.17
N PRO A 128 7.84 -11.24 -3.70
CA PRO A 128 8.80 -12.00 -4.47
C PRO A 128 8.09 -12.64 -5.68
N SER A 129 8.13 -11.98 -6.84
CA SER A 129 7.84 -12.63 -8.12
C SER A 129 8.78 -12.14 -9.22
N THR A 130 9.16 -13.10 -10.04
CA THR A 130 10.29 -13.14 -10.98
C THR A 130 9.96 -12.44 -12.30
N SER A 131 10.49 -11.22 -12.51
CA SER A 131 11.02 -10.72 -13.79
C SER A 131 11.30 -9.21 -13.74
N ARG A 132 12.53 -8.88 -14.15
CA ARG A 132 13.28 -7.61 -14.36
C ARG A 132 12.65 -6.21 -14.07
N PRO A 133 13.49 -5.21 -13.70
CA PRO A 133 13.09 -4.08 -12.87
C PRO A 133 12.75 -2.81 -13.66
N ALA A 134 11.67 -2.13 -13.28
CA ALA A 134 11.63 -0.67 -13.31
C ALA A 134 12.68 -0.17 -12.29
N ARG A 135 13.44 0.87 -12.62
CA ARG A 135 14.55 1.36 -11.81
C ARG A 135 14.03 1.96 -10.49
N TRP A 136 13.99 1.14 -9.44
CA TRP A 136 13.78 1.55 -8.06
C TRP A 136 15.15 1.76 -7.42
N HIS A 137 15.44 2.96 -6.91
CA HIS A 137 16.65 3.21 -6.14
C HIS A 137 16.56 2.49 -4.79
N SER A 138 17.13 1.29 -4.72
CA SER A 138 17.43 0.62 -3.46
C SER A 138 18.84 1.02 -3.02
N SER A 139 18.95 2.03 -2.16
CA SER A 139 20.17 2.26 -1.39
C SER A 139 19.82 2.69 0.02
N TRP A 140 19.75 1.69 0.90
CA TRP A 140 19.83 1.86 2.36
C TRP A 140 20.62 0.67 2.89
N ARG A 141 21.94 0.79 2.83
CA ARG A 141 22.85 0.38 3.89
C ARG A 141 23.52 1.65 4.38
#